data_AF-A0A221NZ59-F1
#
_entry.id   AF-A0A221NZ59-F1
#
_cell.length_a   1.000
_cell.length_b   1.000
_cell.length_c   1.000
_cell.angle_alpha   90.00
_cell.angle_beta   90.00
_cell.angle_gamma   90.00
#
_symmetry.space_group_name_H-M   'P 1'
#
loop_
_entity.id
_entity.type
_entity.pdbx_description
1 polymer ?
#
loop_
_entity_poly.entity_id
_entity_poly.type
_entity_poly.pdbx_seq_one_letter_code
_entity_poly.pdbx_strand_id
1 'polypeptide(L)'
;MKDAVTTAYERRFPHFRHIRPASHQFFYGQCDGVGYAATRFQLTPGATYEERVGMQDEGSATKYFRATSTGHWVYIASDGFPSGPHGCADVPQIPSALAAAWGDCSVAG
;
A
#
# COMPACT_ATOMS: atom_id res chain seq x y z
N MET A 1 -8.76 -5.57 8.62
CA MET A 1 -7.96 -4.42 8.13
C MET A 1 -7.06 -4.84 6.99
N LYS A 2 -5.97 -5.60 7.24
CA LYS A 2 -5.03 -6.08 6.21
C LYS A 2 -5.72 -6.81 5.06
N ASP A 3 -6.65 -7.72 5.37
CA ASP A 3 -7.40 -8.46 4.35
C ASP A 3 -8.28 -7.54 3.51
N ALA A 4 -8.96 -6.57 4.13
CA ALA A 4 -9.80 -5.61 3.43
C ALA A 4 -8.99 -4.70 2.49
N VAL A 5 -7.80 -4.26 2.92
CA VAL A 5 -6.85 -3.50 2.10
C VAL A 5 -6.32 -4.37 0.94
N THR A 6 -6.01 -5.64 1.20
CA THR A 6 -5.57 -6.59 0.18
C THR A 6 -6.67 -6.80 -0.87
N THR A 7 -7.91 -7.05 -0.45
CA THR A 7 -9.06 -7.17 -1.35
C THR A 7 -9.29 -5.89 -2.15
N ALA A 8 -9.09 -4.70 -1.58
CA ALA A 8 -9.21 -3.44 -2.33
C ALA A 8 -8.15 -3.35 -3.44
N TYR A 9 -6.93 -3.82 -3.16
CA TYR A 9 -5.86 -3.85 -4.13
C TYR A 9 -6.11 -4.89 -5.24
N GLU A 10 -6.52 -6.11 -4.89
CA GLU A 10 -6.91 -7.15 -5.85
C GLU A 10 -8.05 -6.69 -6.77
N ARG A 11 -9.04 -5.95 -6.23
CA ARG A 11 -10.12 -5.37 -7.04
C ARG A 11 -9.60 -4.34 -8.05
N ARG A 12 -8.58 -3.56 -7.67
CA ARG A 12 -7.99 -2.55 -8.55
C ARG A 12 -7.05 -3.16 -9.59
N PHE A 13 -6.37 -4.25 -9.23
CA PHE A 13 -5.38 -4.97 -10.05
C PHE A 13 -5.72 -6.47 -10.07
N PRO A 14 -6.74 -6.89 -10.84
CA PRO A 14 -7.31 -8.25 -10.76
C PRO A 14 -6.38 -9.38 -11.24
N HIS A 15 -5.25 -9.02 -11.82
CA HIS A 15 -4.20 -9.95 -12.25
C HIS A 15 -3.23 -10.32 -11.11
N PHE A 16 -3.21 -9.58 -9.99
CA PHE A 16 -2.46 -9.94 -8.80
C PHE A 16 -3.40 -10.54 -7.76
N ARG A 17 -3.41 -11.88 -7.66
CA ARG A 17 -4.25 -12.63 -6.72
C ARG A 17 -3.44 -13.41 -5.69
N HIS A 18 -2.22 -13.78 -6.02
CA HIS A 18 -1.33 -14.48 -5.10
C HIS A 18 -0.41 -13.48 -4.40
N ILE A 19 -1.01 -12.61 -3.59
CA ILE A 19 -0.30 -11.52 -2.92
C ILE A 19 -0.69 -11.40 -1.45
N ARG A 20 0.21 -10.82 -0.67
CA ARG A 20 -0.04 -10.42 0.71
C ARG A 20 0.73 -9.16 1.06
N PRO A 21 0.30 -8.37 2.05
CA PRO A 21 1.11 -7.32 2.62
C PRO A 21 2.49 -7.84 3.03
N ALA A 22 3.54 -7.08 2.73
CA ALA A 22 4.89 -7.36 3.20
C ALA A 22 4.94 -7.31 4.73
N SER A 23 5.68 -8.25 5.34
CA SER A 23 5.82 -8.31 6.79
C SER A 23 6.50 -7.04 7.31
N HIS A 24 6.05 -6.54 8.45
CA HIS A 24 6.57 -5.31 9.09
C HIS A 24 6.51 -4.02 8.26
N GLN A 25 5.83 -4.03 7.11
CA GLN A 25 5.72 -2.89 6.20
C GLN A 25 4.25 -2.54 5.92
N PHE A 26 3.37 -2.75 6.91
CA PHE A 26 1.97 -2.38 6.86
C PHE A 26 1.71 -1.27 7.87
N PHE A 27 1.57 -0.05 7.38
CA PHE A 27 1.23 1.13 8.16
C PHE A 27 -0.27 1.37 8.09
N TYR A 28 -0.87 1.76 9.20
CA TYR A 28 -2.29 2.09 9.28
C TYR A 28 -2.52 3.15 10.34
N GLY A 29 -3.62 3.88 10.21
CA GLY A 29 -3.94 4.98 11.10
C GLY A 29 -5.15 5.75 10.59
N GLN A 30 -5.48 6.84 11.28
CA GLN A 30 -6.64 7.67 10.99
C GLN A 30 -6.28 9.13 11.15
N CYS A 31 -6.85 9.98 10.29
CA CYS A 31 -6.80 11.43 10.40
C CYS A 31 -8.20 11.97 10.11
N ASP A 32 -8.73 12.84 10.99
CA ASP A 32 -10.09 13.42 10.87
C ASP A 32 -11.22 12.40 10.61
N GLY A 33 -11.19 11.27 11.30
CA GLY A 33 -12.21 10.21 11.12
C GLY A 33 -12.00 9.32 9.89
N VAL A 34 -11.01 9.61 9.04
CA VAL A 34 -10.72 8.88 7.81
C VAL A 34 -9.55 7.93 8.03
N GLY A 35 -9.77 6.63 7.81
CA GLY A 35 -8.72 5.62 7.86
C GLY A 35 -7.79 5.69 6.66
N TYR A 36 -6.50 5.47 6.88
CA TYR A 36 -5.48 5.35 5.85
C TYR A 36 -4.60 4.13 6.11
N ALA A 37 -4.07 3.56 5.03
CA ALA A 37 -3.11 2.47 5.10
C ALA A 37 -2.06 2.60 4.01
N ALA A 38 -0.84 2.16 4.31
CA ALA A 38 0.25 2.06 3.37
C ALA A 38 0.91 0.69 3.49
N THR A 39 1.13 -0.01 2.37
CA THR A 39 1.83 -1.30 2.39
C THR A 39 2.48 -1.63 1.07
N ARG A 40 3.59 -2.35 1.12
CA ARG A 40 4.09 -3.11 -0.04
C ARG A 40 3.38 -4.45 -0.11
N PHE A 41 3.25 -4.99 -1.31
CA PHE A 41 2.72 -6.35 -1.52
C PHE A 41 3.84 -7.26 -2.01
N GLN A 42 3.82 -8.48 -1.53
CA GLN A 42 4.73 -9.54 -1.96
C GLN A 42 3.91 -10.73 -2.45
N LEU A 43 4.49 -11.51 -3.35
CA LEU A 43 3.86 -12.72 -3.84
C LEU A 43 3.76 -13.78 -2.74
N THR A 44 2.67 -14.53 -2.78
CA THR A 44 2.50 -15.76 -2.00
C THR A 44 2.96 -16.97 -2.81
N PRO A 45 3.22 -18.12 -2.16
CA PRO A 45 3.36 -19.37 -2.88
C PRO A 45 2.17 -19.61 -3.81
N GLY A 46 2.43 -20.12 -5.00
CA GLY A 46 1.40 -20.35 -6.03
C GLY A 46 1.26 -19.23 -7.08
N ALA A 47 1.97 -18.11 -6.93
CA ALA A 47 1.97 -17.05 -7.93
C ALA A 47 2.30 -17.57 -9.34
N THR A 48 1.61 -17.07 -10.36
CA THR A 48 1.88 -17.41 -11.75
C THR A 48 3.15 -16.75 -12.26
N TYR A 49 3.58 -17.10 -13.47
CA TYR A 49 4.72 -16.45 -14.10
C TYR A 49 4.42 -14.97 -14.39
N GLU A 50 3.21 -14.68 -14.86
CA GLU A 50 2.74 -13.34 -15.18
C GLU A 50 2.71 -12.46 -13.92
N GLU A 51 2.22 -13.00 -12.80
CA GLU A 51 2.26 -12.30 -11.51
C GLU A 51 3.69 -12.04 -11.04
N ARG A 52 4.60 -13.00 -11.20
CA ARG A 52 6.04 -12.80 -10.92
C ARG A 52 6.63 -11.67 -11.72
N VAL A 53 6.35 -11.62 -13.03
CA VAL A 53 6.88 -10.58 -13.89
C VAL A 53 6.30 -9.21 -13.53
N GLY A 54 4.98 -9.12 -13.35
CA GLY A 54 4.31 -7.86 -13.01
C GLY A 54 4.70 -7.30 -11.65
N MET A 55 4.95 -8.16 -10.66
CA MET A 55 5.32 -7.73 -9.30
C MET A 55 6.77 -7.29 -9.14
N GLN A 56 7.63 -7.39 -10.16
CA GLN A 56 9.02 -6.92 -10.05
C GLN A 56 9.10 -5.43 -9.77
N ASP A 57 8.30 -4.63 -10.48
CA ASP A 57 8.21 -3.20 -10.26
C ASP A 57 7.12 -2.90 -9.21
N GLU A 58 5.94 -3.48 -9.42
CA GLU A 58 4.75 -3.17 -8.63
C GLU A 58 4.89 -3.59 -7.15
N GLY A 59 5.53 -4.73 -6.86
CA GLY A 59 5.70 -5.21 -5.48
C GLY A 59 6.71 -4.40 -4.66
N SER A 60 7.62 -3.71 -5.36
CA SER A 60 8.63 -2.86 -4.71
C SER A 60 8.04 -1.53 -4.21
N ALA A 61 7.05 -0.99 -4.93
CA ALA A 61 6.43 0.28 -4.61
C ALA A 61 5.36 0.12 -3.52
N THR A 62 5.39 1.01 -2.52
CA THR A 62 4.35 1.08 -1.49
C THR A 62 3.03 1.49 -2.13
N LYS A 63 1.94 0.89 -1.66
CA LYS A 63 0.56 1.16 -2.11
C LYS A 63 -0.20 1.85 -1.00
N TYR A 64 -0.96 2.88 -1.36
CA TYR A 64 -1.67 3.75 -0.45
C TYR A 64 -3.17 3.57 -0.59
N PHE A 65 -3.85 3.54 0.54
CA PHE A 65 -5.28 3.32 0.61
C PHE A 65 -5.96 4.29 1.57
N ARG A 66 -7.21 4.60 1.26
CA ARG A 66 -8.10 5.41 2.09
C ARG A 66 -9.39 4.65 2.37
N ALA A 67 -9.87 4.71 3.59
CA ALA A 67 -11.18 4.21 3.98
C ALA A 67 -12.29 5.17 3.51
N THR A 68 -13.39 4.62 3.02
CA THR A 68 -14.63 5.36 2.74
C THR A 68 -15.45 5.51 4.01
N SER A 69 -16.46 6.38 3.98
CA SER A 69 -17.45 6.50 5.06
C SER A 69 -18.24 5.22 5.32
N THR A 70 -18.28 4.29 4.36
CA THR A 70 -18.93 2.97 4.48
C THR A 70 -17.97 1.88 5.00
N GLY A 71 -16.74 2.24 5.39
CA GLY A 71 -15.74 1.29 5.89
C GLY A 71 -15.05 0.45 4.81
N HIS A 72 -15.27 0.76 3.52
CA HIS A 72 -14.57 0.11 2.41
C HIS A 72 -13.21 0.77 2.20
N TRP A 73 -12.28 0.05 1.56
CA TRP A 73 -10.95 0.57 1.23
C TRP A 73 -10.83 0.85 -0.26
N VAL A 74 -10.16 1.96 -0.59
CA VAL A 74 -9.93 2.38 -1.98
C VAL A 74 -8.44 2.65 -2.15
N TYR A 75 -7.88 2.14 -3.24
CA TYR A 75 -6.53 2.47 -3.70
C TYR A 75 -6.47 3.93 -4.17
N ILE A 76 -5.55 4.72 -3.62
CA ILE A 76 -5.45 6.16 -3.93
C ILE A 76 -4.15 6.54 -4.65
N ALA A 77 -3.06 5.82 -4.40
CA ALA A 77 -1.76 6.09 -5.00
C ALA A 77 -0.79 4.92 -4.79
N SER A 78 0.32 4.92 -5.52
CA SER A 78 1.52 4.13 -5.23
C SER A 78 2.72 5.05 -5.18
N ASP A 79 3.78 4.61 -4.53
CA ASP A 79 5.10 5.19 -4.73
C ASP A 79 5.51 5.11 -6.20
N GLY A 80 6.34 6.07 -6.64
CA GLY A 80 7.20 5.88 -7.80
C GLY A 80 8.38 4.96 -7.47
N PHE A 81 9.08 4.47 -8.49
CA PHE A 81 10.36 3.78 -8.32
C PHE A 81 11.49 4.60 -8.96
N PRO A 82 12.49 5.08 -8.18
CA PRO A 82 12.63 4.94 -6.73
C PRO A 82 11.56 5.72 -5.95
N SER A 83 11.33 5.33 -4.69
CA SER A 83 10.48 6.11 -3.77
C SER A 83 10.98 7.55 -3.66
N GLY A 84 10.06 8.49 -3.48
CA GLY A 84 10.41 9.89 -3.26
C GLY A 84 11.25 10.08 -2.00
N PRO A 85 12.03 11.18 -1.91
CA PRO A 85 12.93 11.45 -0.78
C PRO A 85 12.20 11.55 0.57
N HIS A 86 10.89 11.82 0.57
CA HIS A 86 10.07 11.89 1.78
C HIS A 86 9.03 10.76 1.84
N GLY A 87 9.22 9.67 1.07
CA GLY A 87 8.36 8.49 1.09
C GLY A 87 6.87 8.84 0.99
N CYS A 88 6.06 8.42 1.96
CA CYS A 88 4.63 8.69 1.92
C CYS A 88 4.23 10.14 2.20
N ALA A 89 5.14 10.99 2.66
CA ALA A 89 4.88 12.43 2.74
C ALA A 89 4.90 13.10 1.35
N ASP A 90 5.49 12.46 0.33
CA ASP A 90 5.42 12.90 -1.06
C ASP A 90 4.08 12.58 -1.74
N VAL A 91 3.18 11.86 -1.05
CA VAL A 91 1.88 11.44 -1.57
C VAL A 91 0.81 12.44 -1.12
N PRO A 92 0.30 13.34 -1.98
CA PRO A 92 -0.59 14.42 -1.56
C PRO A 92 -1.92 13.94 -0.95
N GLN A 93 -2.31 12.70 -1.22
CA GLN A 93 -3.53 12.09 -0.69
C GLN A 93 -3.35 11.55 0.75
N ILE A 94 -2.11 11.45 1.25
CA ILE A 94 -1.81 11.07 2.62
C ILE A 94 -1.62 12.33 3.47
N PRO A 95 -2.34 12.49 4.59
CA PRO A 95 -2.15 13.64 5.48
C PRO A 95 -0.72 13.69 6.04
N SER A 96 -0.08 14.86 5.98
CA SER A 96 1.32 15.04 6.40
C SER A 96 1.59 14.65 7.86
N ALA A 97 0.67 14.99 8.77
CA ALA A 97 0.77 14.61 10.18
C ALA A 97 0.76 13.09 10.36
N LEU A 98 0.02 12.36 9.52
CA LEU A 98 -0.03 10.90 9.55
C LEU A 98 1.22 10.29 8.92
N ALA A 99 1.70 10.84 7.80
CA ALA A 99 2.96 10.41 7.18
C ALA A 99 4.12 10.53 8.17
N ALA A 100 4.23 11.67 8.86
CA ALA A 100 5.24 11.89 9.90
C ALA A 100 5.13 10.87 11.05
N ALA A 101 3.91 10.53 11.48
CA ALA A 101 3.67 9.51 12.51
C ALA A 101 4.07 8.09 12.05
N TRP A 102 4.08 7.83 10.74
CA TRP A 102 4.58 6.60 10.13
C TRP A 102 6.07 6.64 9.78
N GLY A 103 6.80 7.69 10.17
CA GLY A 103 8.22 7.86 9.82
C GLY A 103 8.41 8.01 8.31
N ASP A 104 7.49 8.71 7.65
CA ASP A 104 7.45 8.93 6.20
C ASP A 104 7.38 7.63 5.39
N CYS A 105 6.94 6.54 6.03
CA CYS A 105 6.93 5.20 5.46
C CYS A 105 8.32 4.76 4.97
N SER A 106 9.37 5.41 5.48
CA SER A 106 10.75 5.02 5.24
C SER A 106 11.01 3.74 6.02
N VAL A 107 11.09 2.61 5.29
CA VAL A 107 11.61 1.40 5.89
C VAL A 107 13.12 1.64 6.00
N ALA A 108 13.61 1.88 7.21
CA ALA A 108 15.04 1.80 7.48
C ALA A 108 15.52 0.45 6.93
N GLY A 109 16.41 0.49 5.93
CA GLY A 109 17.04 -0.69 5.37
C GLY A 109 17.88 -1.43 6.39
#